data_AF-A0A0D3K223-F1
#
_entry.id   AF-A0A0D3K223-F1
#
_cell.length_a   1.000
_cell.length_b   1.000
_cell.length_c   1.000
_cell.angle_alpha   90.00
_cell.angle_beta   90.00
_cell.angle_gamma   90.00
#
_symmetry.space_group_name_H-M   'P 1'
#
loop_
_entity.id
_entity.type
_entity.pdbx_description
1 polymer ?
#
loop_
_entity_poly.entity_id
_entity_poly.type
_entity_poly.pdbx_seq_one_letter_code
_entity_poly.pdbx_strand_id
1 'polypeptide(L)'
;MSSLRGSAASDGSADVSCRTEDAGDSTTLLYSVIRLIFRATGFVFYATTECHGVEDFPAAGEPTLLCFNHGNGLADPLCLIKATPRMVRFCAKDTLWKVPIMGTLIRNSGAVPIYRQREHGDQAKDRNLEVFRTVIEVLRAGGCLGFAPEGVSRFLPYMEQPFKTG
;
A
#
# COMPACT_ATOMS: atom_id res chain seq x y z
N MET A 1 10.29 19.73 45.58
CA MET A 1 9.14 20.08 44.73
C MET A 1 9.61 20.02 43.29
N SER A 2 9.42 18.85 42.68
CA SER A 2 9.99 18.42 41.39
C SER A 2 9.16 18.98 40.24
N SER A 3 9.81 19.75 39.37
CA SER A 3 9.24 20.25 38.11
C SER A 3 9.48 19.21 37.02
N LEU A 4 8.44 18.45 36.68
CA LEU A 4 8.42 17.60 35.49
C LEU A 4 7.81 18.40 34.34
N ARG A 5 8.66 18.86 33.43
CA ARG A 5 8.26 19.32 32.10
C ARG A 5 7.71 18.12 31.32
N GLY A 6 6.40 18.12 31.08
CA GLY A 6 5.77 17.20 30.13
C GLY A 6 6.30 17.47 28.72
N SER A 7 6.99 16.49 28.16
CA SER A 7 7.38 16.44 26.75
C SER A 7 6.10 16.37 25.92
N ALA A 8 5.90 17.34 25.05
CA ALA A 8 4.82 17.36 24.08
C ALA A 8 4.89 16.09 23.22
N ALA A 9 3.83 15.30 23.26
CA ALA A 9 3.58 14.25 22.29
C ALA A 9 3.35 14.93 20.94
N SER A 10 4.23 14.67 19.98
CA SER A 10 4.03 15.09 18.60
C SER A 10 2.84 14.34 18.03
N ASP A 11 1.70 15.03 17.89
CA ASP A 11 0.54 14.59 17.13
C ASP A 11 0.95 14.28 15.69
N GLY A 12 1.23 13.00 15.45
CA GLY A 12 1.46 12.46 14.12
C GLY A 12 0.13 12.13 13.44
N SER A 13 -0.80 13.10 13.34
CA SER A 13 -1.86 12.99 12.36
C SER A 13 -1.18 13.00 11.00
N ALA A 14 -1.00 11.81 10.44
CA ALA A 14 -0.56 11.69 9.06
C ALA A 14 -1.64 12.37 8.22
N ASP A 15 -1.41 13.62 7.84
CA ASP A 15 -2.11 14.31 6.79
C ASP A 15 -1.94 13.44 5.54
N VAL A 16 -2.88 12.52 5.33
CA VAL A 16 -3.05 11.79 4.09
C VAL A 16 -3.67 12.79 3.12
N SER A 17 -2.87 13.78 2.72
CA SER A 17 -3.17 14.61 1.57
C SER A 17 -3.06 13.69 0.36
N CYS A 18 -4.18 13.02 0.06
CA CYS A 18 -4.40 12.29 -1.17
C CYS A 18 -4.26 13.31 -2.30
N ARG A 19 -3.06 13.40 -2.88
CA ARG A 19 -2.91 14.01 -4.20
C ARG A 19 -3.65 13.12 -5.19
N THR A 20 -4.91 13.45 -5.40
CA THR A 20 -5.73 13.01 -6.53
C THR A 20 -5.23 13.75 -7.75
N GLU A 21 -4.11 13.31 -8.31
CA GLU A 21 -3.80 13.63 -9.70
C GLU A 21 -4.42 12.52 -10.57
N ASP A 22 -5.32 12.98 -11.41
CA ASP A 22 -6.40 12.30 -12.12
C ASP A 22 -5.95 11.38 -13.26
N ALA A 23 -6.95 10.68 -13.80
CA ALA A 23 -7.00 10.01 -15.09
C ALA A 23 -5.99 10.54 -16.13
N GLY A 24 -4.97 9.72 -16.44
CA GLY A 24 -3.94 10.03 -17.44
C GLY A 24 -2.53 10.17 -16.88
N ASP A 25 -2.10 9.20 -16.07
CA ASP A 25 -0.71 8.80 -15.77
C ASP A 25 0.36 9.92 -15.76
N SER A 26 0.16 10.99 -14.99
CA SER A 26 1.26 11.85 -14.58
C SER A 26 2.01 11.18 -13.42
N THR A 27 2.74 10.10 -13.74
CA THR A 27 3.66 9.46 -12.80
C THR A 27 4.70 10.49 -12.36
N THR A 28 4.72 10.81 -11.06
CA THR A 28 5.77 11.69 -10.53
C THR A 28 7.13 11.07 -10.86
N LEU A 29 8.12 11.87 -11.28
CA LEU A 29 9.46 11.40 -11.63
C LEU A 29 10.05 10.45 -10.56
N LEU A 30 9.77 10.74 -9.29
CA LEU A 30 10.14 9.90 -8.16
C LEU A 30 9.49 8.50 -8.23
N TYR A 31 8.19 8.41 -8.53
CA TYR A 31 7.51 7.11 -8.68
C TYR A 31 8.09 6.33 -9.86
N SER A 32 8.39 6.98 -10.98
CA SER A 32 9.03 6.33 -12.13
C SER A 32 10.41 5.78 -11.76
N VAL A 33 11.19 6.51 -10.96
CA VAL A 33 12.47 6.04 -10.41
C VAL A 33 12.26 4.86 -9.45
N ILE A 34 11.27 4.94 -8.54
CA ILE A 34 10.93 3.84 -7.62
C ILE A 34 10.53 2.59 -8.42
N ARG A 35 9.67 2.74 -9.43
CA ARG A 35 9.23 1.64 -10.31
C ARG A 35 10.41 1.02 -11.04
N LEU A 36 11.34 1.83 -11.54
CA LEU A 36 12.57 1.35 -12.18
C LEU A 36 13.43 0.55 -11.21
N ILE A 37 13.64 1.05 -9.99
CA ILE A 37 14.41 0.35 -8.93
C ILE A 37 13.75 -0.99 -8.58
N PHE A 38 12.43 -1.02 -8.44
CA PHE A 38 11.68 -2.23 -8.12
C PHE A 38 11.77 -3.25 -9.27
N ARG A 39 11.67 -2.81 -10.52
CA ARG A 39 11.87 -3.66 -11.70
C ARG A 39 13.29 -4.20 -11.78
N ALA A 40 14.30 -3.37 -11.53
CA ALA A 40 15.71 -3.78 -11.52
C ALA A 40 15.99 -4.80 -10.40
N THR A 41 15.52 -4.52 -9.18
CA THR A 41 15.60 -5.46 -8.05
C THR A 41 14.91 -6.77 -8.40
N GLY A 42 13.71 -6.71 -8.95
CA GLY A 42 12.98 -7.90 -9.38
C GLY A 42 13.60 -8.66 -10.54
N PHE A 43 14.45 -8.02 -11.35
CA PHE A 43 15.24 -8.69 -12.38
C PHE A 43 16.47 -9.38 -11.78
N VAL A 44 17.12 -8.75 -10.79
CA VAL A 44 18.31 -9.31 -10.12
C VAL A 44 17.96 -10.50 -9.22
N PHE A 45 16.88 -10.40 -8.44
CA PHE A 45 16.54 -11.41 -7.44
C PHE A 45 15.60 -12.52 -7.94
N TYR A 46 14.78 -12.25 -8.96
CA TYR A 46 13.84 -13.23 -9.51
C TYR A 46 14.19 -13.54 -10.97
N ALA A 47 15.03 -14.56 -11.14
CA ALA A 47 15.54 -15.00 -12.44
C ALA A 47 14.42 -15.33 -13.44
N THR A 48 13.33 -15.93 -12.95
CA THR A 48 12.12 -16.18 -13.72
C THR A 48 10.91 -15.56 -13.03
N THR A 49 10.03 -14.95 -13.81
CA THR A 49 8.74 -14.42 -13.34
C THR A 49 7.74 -14.71 -14.44
N GLU A 50 6.80 -15.60 -14.17
CA GLU A 50 5.71 -15.92 -15.09
C GLU A 50 4.49 -15.10 -14.69
N CYS A 51 3.89 -14.44 -15.67
CA CYS A 51 2.69 -13.62 -15.49
C CYS A 51 1.67 -14.08 -16.52
N HIS A 52 0.46 -14.38 -16.07
CA HIS A 52 -0.65 -14.84 -16.91
C HIS A 52 -1.82 -13.88 -16.77
N GLY A 53 -2.58 -13.66 -17.86
CA GLY A 53 -3.75 -12.78 -17.85
C GLY A 53 -3.42 -11.30 -17.68
N VAL A 54 -2.23 -10.87 -18.12
CA VAL A 54 -1.83 -9.45 -18.10
C VAL A 54 -2.58 -8.67 -19.17
N GLU A 55 -2.93 -9.34 -20.25
CA GLU A 55 -3.77 -8.88 -21.36
C GLU A 55 -5.20 -8.52 -20.92
N ASP A 56 -5.71 -9.16 -19.86
CA ASP A 56 -7.03 -8.92 -19.29
C ASP A 56 -7.00 -7.81 -18.22
N PHE A 57 -5.85 -7.18 -17.99
CA PHE A 57 -5.72 -6.16 -16.95
C PHE A 57 -6.54 -4.91 -17.32
N PRO A 58 -7.39 -4.38 -16.42
CA PRO A 58 -8.27 -3.25 -16.72
C PRO A 58 -7.51 -2.02 -17.23
N ALA A 59 -8.06 -1.35 -18.25
CA ALA A 59 -7.41 -0.22 -18.90
C ALA A 59 -7.18 0.96 -17.94
N ALA A 60 -6.31 1.88 -18.33
CA ALA A 60 -6.07 3.09 -17.55
C ALA A 60 -7.38 3.88 -17.36
N GLY A 61 -7.64 4.34 -16.14
CA GLY A 61 -8.89 5.03 -15.78
C GLY A 61 -10.02 4.10 -15.33
N GLU A 62 -9.89 2.79 -15.47
CA GLU A 62 -10.87 1.85 -14.91
C GLU A 62 -10.58 1.57 -13.42
N PRO A 63 -11.57 1.71 -12.51
CA PRO A 63 -11.39 1.37 -11.10
C PRO A 63 -10.96 -0.09 -10.94
N THR A 64 -9.86 -0.35 -10.24
CA THR A 64 -9.32 -1.72 -10.11
C THR A 64 -8.94 -2.03 -8.68
N LEU A 65 -9.47 -3.14 -8.17
CA LEU A 65 -9.09 -3.71 -6.88
C LEU A 65 -8.34 -5.03 -7.13
N LEU A 66 -7.04 -5.02 -6.87
CA LEU A 66 -6.14 -6.15 -7.02
C LEU A 66 -6.02 -6.87 -5.67
N CYS A 67 -6.61 -8.06 -5.59
CA CYS A 67 -6.55 -8.92 -4.42
C CYS A 67 -5.43 -9.94 -4.57
N PHE A 68 -4.53 -10.02 -3.59
CA PHE A 68 -3.41 -10.96 -3.60
C PHE A 68 -3.22 -11.64 -2.24
N ASN A 69 -2.59 -12.80 -2.25
CA ASN A 69 -2.17 -13.51 -1.05
C ASN A 69 -0.88 -12.91 -0.48
N HIS A 70 -0.74 -12.82 0.84
CA HIS A 70 0.37 -12.09 1.46
C HIS A 70 1.49 -13.00 1.99
N GLY A 71 2.24 -13.61 1.08
CA GLY A 71 3.35 -14.52 1.41
C GLY A 71 4.64 -13.81 1.86
N ASN A 72 4.85 -12.55 1.47
CA ASN A 72 6.06 -11.81 1.82
C ASN A 72 5.88 -10.29 1.79
N GLY A 73 6.23 -9.62 2.90
CA GLY A 73 6.10 -8.18 3.09
C GLY A 73 6.68 -7.28 1.98
N LEU A 74 7.78 -7.69 1.33
CA LEU A 74 8.45 -6.89 0.29
C LEU A 74 8.36 -7.52 -1.10
N ALA A 75 8.39 -8.85 -1.20
CA ALA A 75 8.33 -9.51 -2.50
C ALA A 75 6.96 -9.34 -3.17
N ASP A 76 5.87 -9.37 -2.40
CA ASP A 76 4.52 -9.25 -2.95
C ASP A 76 4.31 -7.92 -3.70
N PRO A 77 4.54 -6.74 -3.09
CA PRO A 77 4.42 -5.48 -3.81
C PRO A 77 5.44 -5.37 -4.96
N LEU A 78 6.63 -5.96 -4.83
CA LEU A 78 7.64 -5.92 -5.89
C LEU A 78 7.20 -6.70 -7.13
N CYS A 79 6.72 -7.93 -6.96
CA CYS A 79 6.21 -8.76 -8.04
C CYS A 79 5.01 -8.09 -8.71
N LEU A 80 4.08 -7.52 -7.93
CA LEU A 80 2.91 -6.86 -8.47
C LEU A 80 3.25 -5.57 -9.23
N ILE A 81 4.16 -4.73 -8.73
CA ILE A 81 4.63 -3.54 -9.46
C ILE A 81 5.37 -3.91 -10.76
N LYS A 82 6.07 -5.07 -10.78
CA LYS A 82 6.75 -5.58 -11.97
C LYS A 82 5.76 -6.11 -13.01
N ALA A 83 4.74 -6.84 -12.57
CA ALA A 83 3.79 -7.54 -13.44
C ALA A 83 2.64 -6.65 -13.96
N THR A 84 2.24 -5.63 -13.20
CA THR A 84 1.08 -4.80 -13.55
C THR A 84 1.45 -3.62 -14.45
N PRO A 85 0.63 -3.31 -15.48
CA PRO A 85 0.89 -2.20 -16.38
C PRO A 85 0.63 -0.84 -15.72
N ARG A 86 -0.25 -0.78 -14.70
CA ARG A 86 -0.71 0.44 -14.02
C ARG A 86 -0.02 0.66 -12.69
N MET A 87 -0.02 1.91 -12.21
CA MET A 87 0.43 2.24 -10.86
C MET A 87 -0.49 1.61 -9.82
N VAL A 88 0.04 0.72 -8.99
CA VAL A 88 -0.69 0.08 -7.89
C VAL A 88 -0.44 0.82 -6.59
N ARG A 89 -1.51 1.30 -5.95
CA ARG A 89 -1.49 1.88 -4.60
C ARG A 89 -1.78 0.76 -3.60
N PHE A 90 -0.85 0.44 -2.70
CA PHE A 90 -1.03 -0.66 -1.76
C PHE A 90 -1.67 -0.20 -0.45
N CYS A 91 -2.63 -0.98 0.03
CA CYS A 91 -3.10 -0.89 1.42
C CYS A 91 -2.07 -1.59 2.32
N ALA A 92 -1.34 -0.81 3.11
CA ALA A 92 -0.26 -1.30 3.96
C ALA A 92 -0.45 -0.89 5.41
N LYS A 93 0.16 -1.63 6.33
CA LYS A 93 0.07 -1.37 7.78
C LYS A 93 0.68 -0.01 8.15
N ASP A 94 -0.04 0.80 8.93
CA ASP A 94 0.37 2.18 9.27
C ASP A 94 1.78 2.27 9.89
N THR A 95 2.21 1.25 10.64
CA THR A 95 3.54 1.27 11.26
C THR A 95 4.69 1.36 10.26
N LEU A 96 4.50 0.97 8.99
CA LEU A 96 5.55 1.11 7.97
C LEU A 96 5.87 2.58 7.67
N TRP A 97 4.95 3.51 7.92
CA TRP A 97 5.19 4.94 7.73
C TRP A 97 6.20 5.52 8.73
N LYS A 98 6.45 4.81 9.84
CA LYS A 98 7.39 5.19 10.89
C LYS A 98 8.80 4.64 10.63
N VAL A 99 8.96 3.70 9.71
CA VAL A 99 10.27 3.12 9.37
C VAL A 99 11.03 4.10 8.47
N PRO A 100 12.27 4.49 8.81
CA PRO A 100 13.07 5.40 7.99
C PRO A 100 13.29 4.79 6.60
N ILE A 101 13.34 5.63 5.56
CA ILE A 101 13.38 5.26 4.13
C ILE A 101 12.05 4.65 3.64
N MET A 102 11.58 3.58 4.26
CA MET A 102 10.33 2.89 3.87
C MET A 102 9.11 3.82 3.94
N GLY A 103 9.00 4.61 5.01
CA GLY A 103 7.92 5.57 5.15
C GLY A 103 7.93 6.65 4.07
N THR A 104 9.11 7.06 3.58
CA THR A 104 9.23 8.01 2.47
C THR A 104 8.80 7.36 1.16
N LEU A 105 9.19 6.12 0.90
CA LEU A 105 8.78 5.39 -0.31
C LEU A 105 7.26 5.19 -0.35
N ILE A 106 6.67 4.73 0.75
CA ILE A 106 5.25 4.42 0.86
C ILE A 106 4.38 5.70 0.79
N ARG A 107 4.82 6.80 1.40
CA ARG A 107 4.14 8.10 1.26
C ARG A 107 4.11 8.59 -0.18
N ASN A 108 5.20 8.40 -0.91
CA ASN A 108 5.31 8.86 -2.30
C ASN A 108 4.71 7.89 -3.32
N SER A 109 4.49 6.62 -2.97
CA SER A 109 3.82 5.65 -3.84
C SER A 109 2.30 5.76 -3.80
N GLY A 110 1.76 6.65 -2.95
CA GLY A 110 0.31 6.81 -2.80
C GLY A 110 -0.36 5.64 -2.09
N ALA A 111 0.40 4.87 -1.31
CA ALA A 111 -0.12 3.78 -0.50
C ALA A 111 -1.09 4.29 0.59
N VAL A 112 -2.02 3.42 0.97
CA VAL A 112 -3.09 3.74 1.92
C VAL A 112 -2.80 3.03 3.26
N PRO A 113 -2.73 3.76 4.39
CA PRO A 113 -2.44 3.16 5.69
C PRO A 113 -3.65 2.42 6.24
N ILE A 114 -3.47 1.19 6.70
CA ILE A 114 -4.46 0.41 7.45
C ILE A 114 -4.05 0.37 8.92
N TYR A 115 -4.96 0.80 9.81
CA TYR A 115 -4.73 0.82 11.25
C TYR A 115 -5.25 -0.47 11.87
N ARG A 116 -4.40 -1.19 12.61
CA ARG A 116 -4.81 -2.45 13.26
C ARG A 116 -5.28 -2.18 14.69
N GLN A 117 -6.37 -2.83 15.10
CA GLN A 117 -6.90 -2.71 16.47
C GLN A 117 -5.86 -3.08 17.54
N ARG A 118 -4.98 -4.06 17.26
CA ARG A 118 -3.88 -4.43 18.15
C ARG A 118 -2.92 -3.27 18.47
N GLU A 119 -2.83 -2.26 17.61
CA GLU A 119 -1.84 -1.19 17.72
C GLU A 119 -2.46 0.15 18.14
N HIS A 120 -3.73 0.38 17.81
CA HIS A 120 -4.41 1.66 18.07
C HIS A 120 -5.67 1.52 18.94
N GLY A 121 -5.99 0.31 19.42
CA GLY A 121 -7.21 0.06 20.20
C GLY A 121 -8.47 0.46 19.46
N ASP A 122 -9.43 1.04 20.18
CA ASP A 122 -10.74 1.43 19.61
C ASP A 122 -10.62 2.53 18.55
N GLN A 123 -9.57 3.37 18.61
CA GLN A 123 -9.31 4.42 17.63
C GLN A 123 -9.01 3.87 16.22
N ALA A 124 -8.61 2.59 16.11
CA ALA A 124 -8.36 1.96 14.82
C ALA A 124 -9.61 1.98 13.93
N LYS A 125 -10.80 1.84 14.52
CA LYS A 125 -12.06 1.79 13.77
C LYS A 125 -12.36 3.13 13.10
N ASP A 126 -12.27 4.22 13.85
CA ASP A 126 -12.57 5.57 13.35
C ASP A 126 -11.57 5.99 12.28
N ARG A 127 -10.27 5.71 12.49
CA ARG A 127 -9.24 5.99 11.48
C ARG A 127 -9.42 5.15 10.21
N ASN A 128 -9.80 3.88 10.36
CA ASN A 128 -10.07 3.05 9.18
C ASN A 128 -11.31 3.51 8.41
N LEU A 129 -12.27 4.18 9.04
CA LEU A 129 -13.41 4.77 8.32
C LEU A 129 -12.95 5.85 7.33
N GLU A 130 -11.99 6.68 7.73
CA GLU A 130 -11.37 7.69 6.85
C GLU A 130 -10.59 7.02 5.72
N VAL A 131 -9.84 5.98 6.05
CA VAL A 131 -9.11 5.15 5.07
C VAL A 131 -10.05 4.56 4.03
N PHE A 132 -11.21 4.02 4.43
CA PHE A 132 -12.20 3.51 3.49
C PHE A 132 -12.73 4.62 2.56
N ARG A 133 -12.91 5.85 3.05
CA ARG A 133 -13.28 6.98 2.18
C ARG A 133 -12.19 7.25 1.14
N THR A 134 -10.92 7.29 1.55
CA THR A 134 -9.79 7.46 0.62
C THR A 134 -9.73 6.34 -0.42
N VAL A 135 -9.94 5.09 -0.01
CA VAL A 135 -10.01 3.94 -0.93
C VAL A 135 -11.11 4.13 -1.98
N ILE A 136 -12.31 4.55 -1.54
CA ILE A 136 -13.44 4.81 -2.44
C ILE A 136 -13.11 5.95 -3.41
N GLU A 137 -12.48 7.03 -2.94
CA GLU A 137 -12.07 8.17 -3.78
C GLU A 137 -11.05 7.76 -4.84
N VAL A 138 -10.03 6.99 -4.45
CA VAL A 138 -9.02 6.46 -5.38
C VAL A 138 -9.67 5.58 -6.45
N LEU A 139 -10.61 4.70 -6.07
CA LEU A 139 -11.34 3.88 -7.03
C LEU A 139 -12.22 4.74 -7.94
N ARG A 140 -12.95 5.73 -7.41
CA ARG A 140 -13.78 6.65 -8.20
C ARG A 140 -12.97 7.43 -9.23
N ALA A 141 -11.73 7.78 -8.91
CA ALA A 141 -10.79 8.43 -9.82
C ALA A 141 -10.17 7.47 -10.86
N GLY A 142 -10.62 6.22 -10.95
CA GLY A 142 -10.06 5.23 -11.88
C GLY A 142 -8.69 4.71 -11.46
N GLY A 143 -8.39 4.72 -10.16
CA GLY A 143 -7.14 4.21 -9.60
C GLY A 143 -7.10 2.68 -9.50
N CYS A 144 -5.89 2.14 -9.33
CA CYS A 144 -5.65 0.73 -9.06
C CYS A 144 -5.13 0.54 -7.63
N LEU A 145 -5.85 -0.23 -6.82
CA LEU A 145 -5.54 -0.50 -5.42
C LEU A 145 -5.18 -1.97 -5.20
N GLY A 146 -4.06 -2.23 -4.54
CA GLY A 146 -3.64 -3.56 -4.11
C GLY A 146 -3.96 -3.80 -2.64
N PHE A 147 -4.67 -4.88 -2.33
CA PHE A 147 -4.98 -5.27 -0.96
C PHE A 147 -4.89 -6.78 -0.75
N ALA A 148 -4.38 -7.17 0.41
CA ALA A 148 -4.37 -8.56 0.83
C ALA A 148 -5.49 -8.82 1.86
N PRO A 149 -6.57 -9.54 1.50
CA PRO A 149 -7.74 -9.75 2.36
C PRO A 149 -7.47 -10.59 3.61
N GLU A 150 -6.32 -11.24 3.70
CA GLU A 150 -5.84 -11.93 4.91
C GLU A 150 -5.48 -10.93 6.02
N GLY A 151 -5.01 -9.73 5.67
CA GLY A 151 -4.64 -8.67 6.61
C GLY A 151 -3.44 -9.00 7.52
N VAL A 152 -2.69 -10.07 7.23
CA VAL A 152 -1.45 -10.48 7.89
C VAL A 152 -0.44 -10.93 6.82
N SER A 153 0.85 -10.68 7.04
CA SER A 153 1.93 -11.21 6.20
C SER A 153 2.59 -12.36 6.95
N ARG A 154 2.72 -13.54 6.33
CA ARG A 154 3.43 -14.68 6.90
C ARG A 154 4.31 -15.34 5.83
N PHE A 155 5.52 -15.74 6.22
CA PHE A 155 6.47 -16.45 5.37
C PHE A 155 6.10 -17.94 5.22
N LEU A 156 4.90 -18.22 4.69
CA LEU A 156 4.44 -19.58 4.39
C LEU A 156 4.12 -19.70 2.89
N PRO A 157 4.37 -20.85 2.26
CA PRO A 157 4.16 -21.04 0.82
C PRO A 157 2.68 -21.24 0.43
N TYR A 158 1.76 -21.25 1.40
CA TYR A 158 0.33 -21.46 1.18
C TYR A 158 -0.52 -20.45 1.98
N MET A 159 -1.72 -20.18 1.49
CA MET A 159 -2.71 -19.35 2.18
C MET A 159 -3.24 -20.12 3.40
N GLU A 160 -3.01 -19.57 4.58
CA GLU A 160 -3.33 -20.24 5.85
C GLU A 160 -4.51 -19.59 6.57
N GLN A 161 -4.81 -18.33 6.25
CA GLN A 161 -5.89 -17.58 6.89
C GLN A 161 -7.08 -17.48 5.93
N PRO A 162 -8.32 -17.69 6.43
CA PRO A 162 -9.50 -17.33 5.66
C PRO A 162 -9.51 -15.82 5.41
N PHE A 163 -10.13 -15.39 4.31
CA PHE A 163 -10.38 -13.97 4.08
C PHE A 163 -11.18 -13.39 5.23
N LYS A 164 -10.79 -12.19 5.68
CA LYS A 164 -11.57 -11.47 6.67
C LYS A 164 -12.91 -11.08 6.05
N THR A 165 -14.00 -11.58 6.63
CA THR A 165 -15.34 -11.04 6.40
C THR A 165 -15.38 -9.68 7.10
N GLY A 166 -15.53 -8.61 6.31
CA GLY A 166 -15.35 -7.20 6.73
C GLY A 166 -16.11 -6.77 7.97
#